data_AF-A0A7J9M5U5-F1
#
_entry.id   AF-A0A7J9M5U5-F1
#
_cell.length_a   1.000
_cell.length_b   1.000
_cell.length_c   1.000
_cell.angle_alpha   90.00
_cell.angle_beta   90.00
_cell.angle_gamma   90.00
#
_symmetry.space_group_name_H-M   'P 1'
#
loop_
_entity.id
_entity.type
_entity.pdbx_description
1 polymer ?
#
loop_
_entity_poly.entity_id
_entity_poly.type
_entity_poly.pdbx_seq_one_letter_code
_entity_poly.pdbx_strand_id
1 'polypeptide(L)'
;MVAVQSNNVSAANEALNEIHVEEEDYDRLRESIDLHHNFDQIGLAQKIEKHELLEMRRVAAYIYKKAGKWKHSIVLSKKDKIYKDAIETASQSGDRELLRSCLFTSLNRYRSHS
;
A
#
# COMPACT_ATOMS: atom_id res chain seq x y z
N MET A 1 0.45 1.52 35.41
CA MET A 1 1.87 1.86 35.15
C MET A 1 1.95 2.45 33.75
N VAL A 2 1.96 3.77 33.70
CA VAL A 2 2.41 4.58 32.56
C VAL A 2 3.93 4.41 32.44
N ALA A 3 4.46 4.45 31.22
CA ALA A 3 5.88 4.47 30.81
C ALA A 3 6.47 3.15 30.26
N VAL A 4 6.03 2.75 29.07
CA VAL A 4 6.96 2.19 28.04
C VAL A 4 6.81 2.97 26.72
N GLN A 5 6.53 4.27 26.82
CA GLN A 5 6.91 5.20 25.76
C GLN A 5 8.43 5.37 25.84
N SER A 6 9.24 4.55 25.17
CA SER A 6 10.65 4.88 24.90
C SER A 6 11.40 3.94 23.97
N ASN A 7 10.83 2.83 23.48
CA ASN A 7 11.52 2.06 22.48
C ASN A 7 10.77 2.08 21.16
N ASN A 8 11.36 2.84 20.24
CA ASN A 8 11.25 2.77 18.80
C ASN A 8 11.63 1.36 18.27
N VAL A 9 11.08 0.29 18.86
CA VAL A 9 11.34 -1.10 18.44
C VAL A 9 10.44 -1.36 17.26
N SER A 10 11.04 -1.61 16.09
CA SER A 10 10.29 -2.04 14.91
C SER A 10 9.35 -3.21 15.21
N ALA A 11 9.72 -4.08 16.15
CA ALA A 11 8.90 -5.21 16.61
C ALA A 11 7.60 -4.78 17.34
N ALA A 12 7.60 -3.69 18.10
CA ALA A 12 6.38 -3.22 18.77
C ALA A 12 5.41 -2.57 17.77
N ASN A 13 5.94 -1.80 16.83
CA ASN A 13 5.14 -1.22 15.75
C ASN A 13 4.60 -2.32 14.82
N GLU A 14 5.40 -3.36 14.55
CA GLU A 14 4.96 -4.53 13.77
C GLU A 14 3.81 -5.25 14.47
N ALA A 15 3.95 -5.58 15.76
CA ALA A 15 2.90 -6.23 16.53
C ALA A 15 1.62 -5.38 16.62
N LEU A 16 1.74 -4.06 16.78
CA LEU A 16 0.58 -3.15 16.77
C LEU A 16 -0.10 -3.11 15.40
N ASN A 17 0.68 -3.03 14.32
CA ASN A 17 0.13 -3.05 12.96
C ASN A 17 -0.53 -4.39 12.65
N GLU A 18 -0.01 -5.51 13.16
CA GLU A 18 -0.66 -6.82 13.05
C GLU A 18 -2.00 -6.85 13.76
N ILE A 19 -2.09 -6.33 15.00
CA ILE A 19 -3.36 -6.22 15.72
C ILE A 19 -4.36 -5.36 14.94
N HIS A 20 -3.93 -4.22 14.37
CA HIS A 20 -4.82 -3.38 13.55
C HIS A 20 -5.29 -4.07 12.27
N VAL A 21 -4.46 -4.95 11.70
CA VAL A 21 -4.84 -5.77 10.54
C VAL A 21 -5.86 -6.84 10.92
N GLU A 22 -5.73 -7.44 12.12
CA GLU A 22 -6.69 -8.39 12.66
C GLU A 22 -8.02 -7.73 13.07
N GLU A 23 -7.98 -6.50 13.58
CA GLU A 23 -9.19 -5.71 13.90
C GLU A 23 -9.84 -5.05 12.67
N GLU A 24 -9.26 -5.22 11.48
CA GLU A 24 -9.74 -4.67 10.20
C GLU A 24 -9.88 -3.13 10.18
N ASP A 25 -9.16 -2.45 11.08
CA ASP A 25 -9.24 -1.01 11.29
C ASP A 25 -8.21 -0.27 10.42
N TYR A 26 -8.61 0.03 9.18
CA TYR A 26 -7.75 0.68 8.17
C TYR A 26 -7.42 2.14 8.49
N ASP A 27 -8.26 2.84 9.26
CA ASP A 27 -8.06 4.26 9.57
C ASP A 27 -6.92 4.40 10.58
N ARG A 28 -6.99 3.61 11.66
CA ARG A 28 -5.94 3.53 12.68
C ARG A 28 -4.64 2.98 12.13
N LEU A 29 -4.69 1.99 11.24
CA LEU A 29 -3.51 1.47 10.56
C LEU A 29 -2.80 2.58 9.75
N ARG A 30 -3.56 3.42 9.04
CA ARG A 30 -3.00 4.52 8.26
C ARG A 30 -2.37 5.60 9.13
N GLU A 31 -3.02 5.98 10.23
CA GLU A 31 -2.44 6.89 11.22
C GLU A 31 -1.15 6.32 11.83
N SER A 32 -1.16 5.04 12.20
CA SER A 32 0.01 4.33 12.72
C SER A 32 1.18 4.34 11.72
N ILE A 33 0.92 4.09 10.43
CA ILE A 33 1.93 4.13 9.35
C ILE A 33 2.48 5.55 9.14
N ASP A 34 1.68 6.59 9.41
CA ASP A 34 2.14 7.96 9.28
C ASP A 34 3.01 8.40 10.46
N LEU A 35 2.59 8.05 11.67
CA LEU A 35 3.27 8.36 12.92
C LEU A 35 4.55 7.55 13.12
N HIS A 36 4.54 6.27 12.77
CA HIS A 36 5.65 5.34 12.97
C HIS A 36 6.31 5.00 11.65
N HIS A 37 7.55 5.42 11.42
CA HIS A 37 8.30 5.13 10.18
C HIS A 37 9.30 3.97 10.32
N ASN A 38 9.54 3.47 11.53
CA ASN A 38 10.50 2.42 11.84
C ASN A 38 9.80 1.05 11.98
N PHE A 39 9.46 0.42 10.86
CA PHE A 39 8.87 -0.92 10.77
C PHE A 39 9.13 -1.53 9.38
N ASP A 40 8.90 -2.84 9.24
CA ASP A 40 9.08 -3.51 7.95
C ASP A 40 7.91 -3.23 7.00
N GLN A 41 8.05 -2.16 6.21
CA GLN A 41 7.02 -1.70 5.26
C GLN A 41 6.70 -2.77 4.20
N ILE A 42 7.69 -3.55 3.79
CA ILE A 42 7.53 -4.53 2.71
C ILE A 42 6.78 -5.77 3.21
N GLY A 43 7.17 -6.31 4.36
CA GLY A 43 6.54 -7.45 5.00
C GLY A 43 5.09 -7.14 5.41
N LEU A 44 4.84 -5.95 5.94
CA LEU A 44 3.47 -5.51 6.24
C LEU A 44 2.62 -5.42 4.97
N ALA A 45 3.14 -4.80 3.90
CA ALA A 45 2.41 -4.70 2.64
C ALA A 45 2.11 -6.07 2.00
N GLN A 46 3.01 -7.05 2.11
CA GLN A 46 2.79 -8.43 1.64
C GLN A 46 1.76 -9.21 2.46
N LYS A 47 1.63 -8.91 3.77
CA LYS A 47 0.56 -9.49 4.59
C LYS A 47 -0.79 -8.89 4.18
N ILE A 48 -0.85 -7.57 4.07
CA ILE A 48 -2.08 -6.83 3.76
C ILE A 48 -2.54 -7.11 2.31
N GLU A 49 -1.65 -7.34 1.33
CA GLU A 49 -2.06 -7.63 -0.05
C GLU A 49 -2.94 -8.89 -0.17
N LYS A 50 -2.80 -9.83 0.77
CA LYS A 50 -3.53 -11.09 0.79
C LYS A 50 -4.91 -10.98 1.44
N HIS A 51 -5.22 -9.87 2.10
CA HIS A 51 -6.54 -9.66 2.70
C HIS A 51 -7.64 -9.59 1.65
N GLU A 52 -8.84 -10.02 2.03
CA GLU A 52 -10.03 -9.98 1.18
C GLU A 52 -10.59 -8.57 0.97
N LEU A 53 -10.41 -7.69 1.96
CA LEU A 53 -10.87 -6.31 1.92
C LEU A 53 -10.09 -5.45 0.92
N LEU A 54 -10.83 -4.73 0.08
CA LEU A 54 -10.27 -3.79 -0.89
C LEU A 54 -9.64 -2.57 -0.19
N GLU A 55 -10.22 -2.09 0.92
CA GLU A 55 -9.63 -1.00 1.71
C GLU A 55 -8.24 -1.36 2.23
N MET A 56 -8.05 -2.58 2.73
CA MET A 56 -6.75 -3.06 3.20
C MET A 56 -5.72 -3.10 2.07
N ARG A 57 -6.07 -3.67 0.91
CA ARG A 57 -5.18 -3.65 -0.27
C ARG A 57 -4.82 -2.24 -0.72
N ARG A 58 -5.71 -1.26 -0.53
CA ARG A 58 -5.42 0.14 -0.82
C ARG A 58 -4.37 0.72 0.15
N VAL A 59 -4.43 0.35 1.43
CA VAL A 59 -3.37 0.68 2.39
C VAL A 59 -2.03 0.02 2.01
N ALA A 60 -2.04 -1.23 1.54
CA ALA A 60 -0.83 -1.90 1.05
C ALA A 60 -0.18 -1.14 -0.13
N ALA A 61 -0.98 -0.68 -1.10
CA ALA A 61 -0.48 0.16 -2.19
C ALA A 61 0.12 1.48 -1.69
N TYR A 62 -0.52 2.11 -0.69
CA TYR A 62 -0.02 3.32 -0.05
C TYR A 62 1.33 3.09 0.67
N ILE A 63 1.49 1.94 1.36
CA ILE A 63 2.77 1.56 1.98
C ILE A 63 3.85 1.36 0.91
N TYR A 64 3.58 0.62 -0.18
CA TYR A 64 4.55 0.43 -1.26
C TYR A 64 4.97 1.75 -1.92
N LYS A 65 4.03 2.70 -2.03
CA LYS A 65 4.29 4.06 -2.50
C LYS A 65 5.25 4.80 -1.55
N LYS A 66 4.99 4.76 -0.23
CA LYS A 66 5.85 5.40 0.80
C LYS A 66 7.24 4.75 0.84
N ALA A 67 7.34 3.44 0.59
CA ALA A 67 8.58 2.68 0.49
C ALA A 67 9.37 2.91 -0.81
N GLY A 68 8.84 3.66 -1.79
CA GLY A 68 9.47 3.87 -3.10
C GLY A 68 9.48 2.63 -4.00
N LYS A 69 8.67 1.60 -3.70
CA LYS A 69 8.55 0.35 -4.49
C LYS A 69 7.41 0.47 -5.51
N TRP A 70 7.55 1.41 -6.42
CA TRP A 70 6.56 1.75 -7.46
C TRP A 70 6.15 0.54 -8.32
N LYS A 71 7.10 -0.31 -8.70
CA LYS A 71 6.84 -1.50 -9.53
C LYS A 71 5.87 -2.48 -8.86
N HIS A 72 6.04 -2.73 -7.55
CA HIS A 72 5.15 -3.63 -6.80
C HIS A 72 3.76 -3.01 -6.61
N SER A 73 3.70 -1.70 -6.30
CA SER A 73 2.44 -0.96 -6.21
C SER A 73 1.62 -1.02 -7.51
N ILE A 74 2.28 -0.90 -8.67
CA ILE A 74 1.61 -0.94 -9.98
C ILE A 74 1.11 -2.35 -10.31
N VAL A 75 1.88 -3.40 -9.99
CA VAL A 75 1.45 -4.80 -10.19
C VAL A 75 0.22 -5.10 -9.33
N LEU A 76 0.24 -4.69 -8.07
CA LEU A 76 -0.90 -4.82 -7.16
C LEU A 76 -2.12 -4.05 -7.68
N SER A 77 -1.94 -2.79 -8.06
CA SER A 77 -3.04 -1.97 -8.57
C SER A 77 -3.62 -2.48 -9.89
N LYS A 78 -2.80 -3.11 -10.75
CA LYS A 78 -3.26 -3.81 -11.97
C LYS A 78 -4.13 -5.02 -11.61
N LYS A 79 -3.78 -5.76 -10.55
CA LYS A 79 -4.55 -6.91 -10.04
C LYS A 79 -5.89 -6.48 -9.45
N ASP A 80 -5.89 -5.43 -8.62
CA ASP A 80 -7.10 -4.87 -8.00
C ASP A 80 -7.93 -3.99 -8.95
N LYS A 81 -7.46 -3.79 -10.19
CA LYS A 81 -8.14 -2.98 -11.21
C LYS A 81 -8.30 -1.50 -10.81
N ILE A 82 -7.51 -1.02 -9.85
CA ILE A 82 -7.54 0.35 -9.33
C ILE A 82 -6.55 1.20 -10.14
N TYR A 83 -6.90 1.50 -11.38
CA TYR A 83 -5.99 2.23 -12.28
C TYR A 83 -5.84 3.71 -11.93
N LYS A 84 -6.83 4.32 -11.25
CA LYS A 84 -6.74 5.74 -10.86
C LYS A 84 -5.53 5.98 -9.95
N ASP A 85 -5.45 5.21 -8.87
CA ASP A 85 -4.35 5.29 -7.90
C ASP A 85 -3.02 4.82 -8.51
N ALA A 86 -3.06 3.81 -9.40
CA ALA A 86 -1.89 3.35 -10.15
C ALA A 86 -1.30 4.44 -11.06
N ILE A 87 -2.14 5.23 -11.72
CA ILE A 87 -1.72 6.32 -12.61
C ILE A 87 -1.10 7.46 -11.79
N GLU A 88 -1.73 7.84 -10.68
CA GLU A 88 -1.17 8.85 -9.77
C GLU A 88 0.18 8.41 -9.21
N THR A 89 0.28 7.15 -8.78
CA THR A 89 1.51 6.56 -8.26
C THR A 89 2.60 6.47 -9.33
N ALA A 90 2.27 6.04 -10.55
CA ALA A 90 3.21 5.99 -11.68
C ALA A 90 3.63 7.41 -12.13
N SER A 91 2.73 8.39 -12.04
CA SER A 91 3.07 9.79 -12.33
C SER A 91 4.02 10.38 -11.29
N GLN A 92 3.83 10.05 -10.02
CA GLN A 92 4.72 10.47 -8.94
C GLN A 92 6.09 9.77 -9.01
N SER A 93 6.15 8.58 -9.59
CA SER A 93 7.41 7.85 -9.80
C SER A 93 8.33 8.53 -10.81
N GLY A 94 7.81 9.41 -11.69
CA GLY A 94 8.57 10.05 -12.77
C GLY A 94 8.92 9.12 -13.96
N ASP A 95 8.63 7.84 -13.84
CA ASP A 95 8.95 6.80 -14.81
C ASP A 95 7.91 6.76 -15.95
N ARG A 96 8.23 7.44 -17.07
CA ARG A 96 7.33 7.56 -18.23
C ARG A 96 6.93 6.21 -18.82
N GLU A 97 7.80 5.21 -18.76
CA GLU A 97 7.50 3.86 -19.28
C GLU A 97 6.45 3.15 -18.42
N LEU A 98 6.56 3.25 -17.09
CA LEU A 98 5.58 2.68 -16.16
C LEU A 98 4.21 3.36 -16.30
N LEU A 99 4.21 4.69 -16.42
CA LEU A 99 2.98 5.46 -16.68
C LEU A 99 2.30 5.03 -17.99
N ARG A 100 3.07 4.94 -19.08
CA ARG A 100 2.57 4.49 -20.39
C ARG A 100 2.00 3.09 -20.32
N SER A 101 2.68 2.15 -19.65
CA SER A 101 2.18 0.78 -19.46
C SER A 101 0.85 0.76 -18.70
N CYS A 102 0.72 1.59 -17.65
CA CYS A 102 -0.52 1.68 -16.86
C CYS A 102 -1.67 2.28 -17.68
N LEU A 103 -1.44 3.38 -18.39
CA LEU A 103 -2.43 4.01 -19.28
C LEU A 103 -2.85 3.07 -20.41
N PHE A 104 -1.91 2.37 -21.03
CA PHE A 104 -2.18 1.39 -22.09
C PHE A 104 -3.07 0.25 -21.60
N THR A 105 -2.81 -0.27 -20.39
CA THR A 105 -3.63 -1.33 -19.77
C THR A 105 -5.05 -0.84 -19.49
N SER A 106 -5.19 0.39 -18.98
CA SER A 106 -6.48 1.05 -18.74
C SER A 106 -7.28 1.21 -20.05
N LEU A 107 -6.65 1.75 -21.11
CA LEU A 107 -7.28 2.01 -22.41
C LEU A 107 -7.71 0.72 -23.14
N ASN A 108 -6.88 -0.33 -23.10
CA ASN A 108 -7.25 -1.61 -23.73
C ASN A 108 -8.51 -2.22 -23.11
N ARG A 109 -8.73 -2.06 -21.81
CA ARG A 109 -9.97 -2.55 -21.19
C ARG A 109 -11.21 -1.80 -21.70
N TYR A 110 -11.17 -0.47 -21.78
CA TYR A 110 -12.28 0.29 -22.34
C TYR A 110 -12.58 -0.12 -23.78
N ARG A 111 -11.54 -0.47 -24.54
CA ARG A 111 -11.65 -0.91 -25.93
C ARG A 111 -12.12 -2.36 -26.10
N SER A 112 -11.92 -3.23 -25.11
CA SER A 112 -12.47 -4.60 -25.11
C SER A 112 -13.94 -4.68 -24.64
N HIS A 113 -14.50 -3.59 -24.13
CA HIS A 113 -15.89 -3.50 -23.66
C HIS A 113 -16.82 -2.71 -24.60
N SER A 114 -16.34 -2.31 -25.78
CA SER A 114 -17.13 -1.74 -26.91
C SER A 114 -17.09 -2.70 -28.08
#